data_AF-A0A7L9FG05-F1
#
_entry.id   AF-A0A7L9FG05-F1
#
_cell.length_a   1.000
_cell.length_b   1.000
_cell.length_c   1.000
_cell.angle_alpha   90.00
_cell.angle_beta   90.00
_cell.angle_gamma   90.00
#
_symmetry.space_group_name_H-M   'P 1'
#
loop_
_entity.id
_entity.type
_entity.pdbx_description
1 polymer ?
#
loop_
_entity_poly.entity_id
_entity_poly.type
_entity_poly.pdbx_seq_one_letter_code
_entity_poly.pdbx_strand_id
1 'polypeptide(L)'
;MSEKVELKPEHVESVNKVLDVLARMNELGILDAAKDILDPEVIGRLSSLLLTPGTLRLLDHLDDLLDMLGSVDYEALKENLPLLVDALKSIPKEPKPIGLVGLLKALNDPEVQRGLGVAVELLKALGRRGK
;
A
#
# COMPACT_ATOMS: atom_id res chain seq x y z
N MET A 1 22.71 -44.37 20.87
CA MET A 1 24.04 -43.73 20.84
C MET A 1 23.80 -42.25 20.64
N SER A 2 23.95 -41.44 21.68
CA SER A 2 23.89 -39.98 21.53
C SER A 2 25.24 -39.52 20.99
N GLU A 3 25.26 -39.04 19.75
CA GLU A 3 26.43 -38.44 19.13
C GLU A 3 26.82 -37.21 19.98
N LYS A 4 27.93 -37.31 20.73
CA LYS A 4 28.49 -36.17 21.44
C LYS A 4 29.02 -35.23 20.37
N VAL A 5 28.36 -34.08 20.23
CA VAL A 5 28.88 -32.96 19.45
C VAL A 5 30.20 -32.53 20.11
N GLU A 6 31.33 -32.98 19.57
CA GLU A 6 32.65 -32.48 19.96
C GLU A 6 32.80 -31.05 19.42
N LEU A 7 32.78 -30.08 20.35
CA LEU A 7 32.96 -28.67 20.04
C LEU A 7 34.39 -28.42 19.56
N LYS A 8 34.59 -28.38 18.24
CA LYS A 8 35.82 -27.89 17.61
C LYS A 8 36.00 -26.39 17.88
N PRO A 9 37.24 -25.87 17.88
CA PRO A 9 37.53 -24.44 18.10
C PRO A 9 36.76 -23.51 17.16
N GLU A 10 36.55 -23.93 15.90
CA GLU A 10 35.77 -23.21 14.88
C GLU A 10 34.28 -23.05 15.26
N HIS A 11 33.71 -24.03 15.97
CA HIS A 11 32.34 -23.97 16.46
C HIS A 11 32.21 -22.95 17.60
N VAL A 12 33.23 -22.86 18.47
CA VAL A 12 33.26 -21.88 19.57
C VAL A 12 33.36 -20.46 19.03
N GLU A 13 34.20 -20.23 18.02
CA GLU A 13 34.31 -18.91 17.37
C GLU A 13 32.98 -18.49 16.70
N SER A 14 32.32 -19.42 16.02
CA SER A 14 31.04 -19.15 15.35
C SER A 14 29.93 -18.81 16.34
N VAL A 15 29.86 -19.52 17.48
CA VAL A 15 28.93 -19.22 18.57
C VAL A 15 29.20 -17.83 19.16
N ASN A 16 30.48 -17.48 19.37
CA ASN A 16 30.84 -16.16 19.88
C ASN A 16 30.44 -15.03 18.93
N LYS A 17 30.54 -15.22 17.61
CA LYS A 17 30.05 -14.24 16.62
C LYS A 17 28.54 -14.06 16.69
N VAL A 18 27.78 -15.13 16.85
CA VAL A 18 26.32 -15.05 17.03
C VAL A 18 25.98 -14.31 18.33
N LEU A 19 26.69 -14.60 19.42
CA LEU A 19 26.52 -13.90 20.69
C LEU A 19 26.86 -12.40 20.59
N ASP A 20 27.91 -12.03 19.84
CA ASP A 20 28.26 -10.62 19.60
C ASP A 20 27.17 -9.91 18.78
N VAL A 21 26.60 -10.56 17.76
CA VAL A 21 25.46 -10.02 16.99
C VAL A 21 24.25 -9.83 17.90
N LEU A 22 23.92 -10.82 18.72
CA LEU A 22 22.80 -10.71 19.67
C LEU A 22 23.04 -9.61 20.70
N ALA A 23 24.27 -9.46 21.20
CA ALA A 23 24.63 -8.39 22.12
C ALA A 23 24.45 -7.01 21.46
N ARG A 24 24.93 -6.82 20.23
CA ARG A 24 24.71 -5.58 19.47
C ARG A 24 23.24 -5.30 19.20
N MET A 25 22.45 -6.33 18.85
CA MET A 25 21.01 -6.19 18.69
C MET A 25 20.33 -5.77 19.99
N ASN A 26 20.80 -6.28 21.13
CA ASN A 26 20.31 -5.87 22.45
C ASN A 26 20.68 -4.42 22.76
N GLU A 27 21.93 -4.02 22.52
CA GLU A 27 22.41 -2.64 22.73
C GLU A 27 21.66 -1.62 21.86
N LEU A 28 21.27 -2.01 20.65
CA LEU A 28 20.47 -1.18 19.74
C LEU A 28 18.96 -1.20 20.08
N GLY A 29 18.53 -1.94 21.11
CA GLY A 29 17.12 -2.09 21.48
C GLY A 29 16.30 -2.88 20.45
N ILE A 30 16.94 -3.55 19.50
CA ILE A 30 16.25 -4.37 18.48
C ILE A 30 15.60 -5.58 19.13
N LEU A 31 16.26 -6.20 20.13
CA LEU A 31 15.67 -7.32 20.87
C LEU A 31 14.45 -6.88 21.70
N ASP A 32 14.48 -5.68 22.26
CA ASP A 32 13.33 -5.11 22.99
C ASP A 32 12.18 -4.82 22.02
N ALA A 33 12.45 -4.20 20.87
CA ALA A 33 11.43 -3.97 19.83
C ALA A 33 10.85 -5.30 19.30
N ALA A 34 11.69 -6.32 19.09
CA ALA A 34 11.24 -7.65 18.69
C ALA A 34 10.34 -8.27 19.78
N LYS A 35 10.73 -8.14 21.05
CA LYS A 35 9.93 -8.61 22.18
C LYS A 35 8.56 -7.90 22.26
N ASP A 36 8.53 -6.58 22.06
CA ASP A 36 7.30 -5.79 22.08
C ASP A 36 6.36 -6.17 20.91
N ILE A 37 6.91 -6.45 19.73
CA ILE A 37 6.13 -6.95 18.58
C ILE A 37 5.62 -8.37 18.82
N LEU A 38 6.42 -9.19 19.51
CA LEU A 38 6.05 -10.56 19.87
C LEU A 38 5.05 -10.63 21.03
N ASP A 39 4.68 -9.51 21.63
CA ASP A 39 3.62 -9.45 22.62
C ASP A 39 2.31 -10.05 22.04
N PRO A 40 1.64 -10.98 22.75
CA PRO A 40 0.44 -11.63 22.25
C PRO A 40 -0.69 -10.67 21.83
N GLU A 41 -0.82 -9.51 22.48
CA GLU A 41 -1.81 -8.50 22.11
C GLU A 41 -1.44 -7.83 20.79
N VAL A 42 -0.16 -7.55 20.59
CA VAL A 42 0.37 -6.97 19.35
C VAL A 42 0.26 -7.96 18.20
N ILE A 43 0.67 -9.22 18.40
CA ILE A 43 0.49 -10.29 17.41
C ILE A 43 -1.00 -10.48 17.10
N GLY A 44 -1.88 -10.47 18.10
CA GLY A 44 -3.32 -10.61 17.92
C GLY A 44 -3.91 -9.48 17.07
N ARG A 45 -3.53 -8.23 17.36
CA ARG A 45 -3.93 -7.06 16.57
C ARG A 45 -3.38 -7.12 15.14
N LEU A 46 -2.09 -7.38 14.97
CA LEU A 46 -1.46 -7.51 13.65
C LEU A 46 -2.11 -8.63 12.84
N SER A 47 -2.37 -9.78 13.44
CA SER A 47 -3.07 -10.90 12.81
C SER A 47 -4.47 -10.48 12.39
N SER A 48 -5.22 -9.76 13.23
CA SER A 48 -6.56 -9.29 12.87
C SER A 48 -6.56 -8.30 11.70
N LEU A 49 -5.51 -7.49 11.56
CA LEU A 49 -5.33 -6.54 10.45
C LEU A 49 -4.82 -7.21 9.18
N LEU A 50 -3.92 -8.18 9.29
CA LEU A 50 -3.28 -8.87 8.16
C LEU A 50 -4.16 -9.99 7.59
N LEU A 51 -4.95 -10.65 8.42
CA LEU A 51 -5.79 -11.79 8.01
C LEU A 51 -7.16 -11.36 7.49
N THR A 52 -7.42 -10.06 7.29
CA THR A 52 -8.65 -9.65 6.62
C THR A 52 -8.59 -10.03 5.13
N PRO A 53 -9.72 -10.40 4.51
CA PRO A 53 -9.75 -10.68 3.07
C PRO A 53 -9.27 -9.52 2.21
N GLY A 54 -9.43 -8.27 2.66
CA GLY A 54 -8.93 -7.09 1.96
C GLY A 54 -7.40 -7.03 1.96
N THR A 55 -6.79 -7.24 3.11
CA THR A 55 -5.34 -7.18 3.29
C THR A 55 -4.63 -8.34 2.61
N LEU A 56 -5.19 -9.56 2.70
CA LEU A 56 -4.66 -10.73 2.00
C LEU A 56 -4.64 -10.52 0.48
N ARG A 57 -5.75 -10.04 -0.09
CA ARG A 57 -5.81 -9.69 -1.53
C ARG A 57 -4.80 -8.61 -1.92
N LEU A 58 -4.53 -7.64 -1.04
CA LEU A 58 -3.52 -6.62 -1.30
C LEU A 58 -2.11 -7.22 -1.32
N LEU A 59 -1.85 -8.16 -0.40
CA LEU A 59 -0.57 -8.86 -0.29
C LEU A 59 -0.32 -9.77 -1.51
N ASP A 60 -1.37 -10.43 -2.00
CA ASP A 60 -1.33 -11.26 -3.21
C ASP A 60 -0.96 -10.47 -4.49
N HIS A 61 -1.16 -9.15 -4.46
CA HIS A 61 -0.88 -8.22 -5.57
C HIS A 61 0.15 -7.16 -5.20
N LEU A 62 0.93 -7.37 -4.14
CA LEU A 62 1.82 -6.34 -3.62
C LEU A 62 2.89 -5.96 -4.66
N ASP A 63 3.44 -6.95 -5.38
CA ASP A 63 4.47 -6.72 -6.40
C ASP A 63 3.91 -5.88 -7.56
N ASP A 64 2.72 -6.20 -8.06
CA ASP A 64 2.04 -5.42 -9.10
C ASP A 64 1.78 -3.97 -8.63
N LEU A 65 1.40 -3.79 -7.37
CA LEU A 65 1.17 -2.47 -6.78
C LEU A 65 2.47 -1.68 -6.63
N LEU A 66 3.56 -2.32 -6.24
CA LEU A 66 4.87 -1.69 -6.13
C LEU A 66 5.40 -1.28 -7.51
N ASP A 67 5.20 -2.11 -8.54
CA ASP A 67 5.55 -1.78 -9.92
C ASP A 67 4.70 -0.63 -10.48
N MET A 68 3.39 -0.63 -10.18
CA MET A 68 2.50 0.48 -10.51
C MET A 68 2.92 1.77 -9.80
N LEU A 69 3.22 1.72 -8.51
CA LEU A 69 3.66 2.89 -7.75
C LEU A 69 5.04 3.39 -8.23
N GLY A 70 5.95 2.49 -8.59
CA GLY A 70 7.26 2.82 -9.13
C GLY A 70 7.22 3.42 -10.53
N SER A 71 6.15 3.16 -11.30
CA SER A 71 5.95 3.70 -12.65
C SER A 71 5.13 5.00 -12.68
N VAL A 72 4.58 5.42 -11.53
CA VAL A 72 3.78 6.63 -11.41
C VAL A 72 4.64 7.79 -10.89
N ASP A 73 4.47 8.95 -11.50
CA ASP A 73 5.03 10.20 -10.96
C ASP A 73 4.38 10.50 -9.60
N TYR A 74 5.17 10.39 -8.54
CA TYR A 74 4.72 10.57 -7.17
C TYR A 74 4.08 11.94 -6.92
N GLU A 75 4.62 13.01 -7.51
CA GLU A 75 4.08 14.36 -7.34
C GLU A 75 2.74 14.49 -8.05
N ALA A 76 2.64 13.95 -9.28
CA ALA A 76 1.37 13.89 -10.00
C ALA A 76 0.31 13.08 -9.23
N LEU A 77 0.70 11.96 -8.60
CA LEU A 77 -0.20 11.15 -7.78
C LEU A 77 -0.66 11.93 -6.56
N LYS A 78 0.25 12.55 -5.81
CA LYS A 78 -0.05 13.29 -4.58
C LYS A 78 -0.98 14.48 -4.83
N GLU A 79 -0.79 15.20 -5.93
CA GLU A 79 -1.63 16.35 -6.29
C GLU A 79 -3.04 15.95 -6.75
N ASN A 80 -3.17 14.86 -7.51
CA ASN A 80 -4.42 14.51 -8.20
C ASN A 80 -5.24 13.43 -7.50
N LEU A 81 -4.62 12.54 -6.71
CA LEU A 81 -5.30 11.43 -6.05
C LEU A 81 -6.36 11.88 -5.03
N PRO A 82 -6.13 12.89 -4.16
CA PRO A 82 -7.15 13.36 -3.22
C PRO A 82 -8.41 13.85 -3.94
N LEU A 83 -8.26 14.60 -5.03
CA LEU A 83 -9.37 15.10 -5.86
C LEU A 83 -10.19 13.94 -6.45
N LEU A 84 -9.53 12.88 -6.92
CA LEU A 84 -10.21 11.69 -7.44
C LEU A 84 -10.95 10.93 -6.33
N VAL A 85 -10.32 10.75 -5.17
CA VAL A 85 -10.93 10.06 -4.02
C VAL A 85 -12.16 10.81 -3.51
N ASP A 86 -12.07 12.14 -3.40
CA ASP A 86 -13.18 12.96 -2.95
C ASP A 86 -14.32 12.96 -3.97
N ALA A 87 -14.00 13.05 -5.27
CA ALA A 87 -15.00 12.92 -6.33
C ALA A 87 -15.75 11.58 -6.27
N LEU A 88 -15.02 10.46 -6.07
CA LEU A 88 -15.63 9.13 -5.93
C LEU A 88 -16.51 9.00 -4.68
N LYS A 89 -16.09 9.58 -3.55
CA LYS A 89 -16.89 9.59 -2.31
C LYS A 89 -18.17 10.40 -2.45
N SER A 90 -18.14 11.45 -3.27
CA SER A 90 -19.29 12.33 -3.50
C SER A 90 -20.31 11.77 -4.51
N ILE A 91 -20.02 10.65 -5.18
CA ILE A 91 -21.00 10.00 -6.06
C ILE A 91 -22.14 9.44 -5.19
N PRO A 92 -23.39 9.92 -5.37
CA PRO A 92 -24.52 9.37 -4.64
C PRO A 92 -24.71 7.89 -5.02
N LYS A 93 -24.99 7.04 -4.02
CA LYS A 93 -25.19 5.59 -4.22
C LYS A 93 -26.29 5.26 -5.25
N GLU A 94 -27.27 6.15 -5.37
CA GLU A 94 -28.35 6.07 -6.36
C GLU A 94 -28.46 7.42 -7.10
N PRO A 95 -27.76 7.60 -8.22
CA PRO A 95 -27.86 8.81 -9.01
C PRO A 95 -29.24 8.90 -9.66
N LYS A 96 -29.88 10.08 -9.54
CA LYS A 96 -31.18 10.32 -10.16
C LYS A 96 -31.05 10.31 -11.69
N PRO A 97 -31.95 9.60 -12.40
CA PRO A 97 -31.92 9.62 -13.85
C PRO A 97 -32.19 11.03 -14.38
N ILE A 98 -31.38 11.47 -15.33
CA ILE A 98 -31.54 12.76 -16.01
C ILE A 98 -32.17 12.56 -17.39
N GLY A 99 -33.24 13.29 -17.69
CA GLY A 99 -33.85 13.32 -19.02
C GLY A 99 -33.09 14.24 -20.00
N LEU A 100 -33.47 14.26 -21.28
CA LEU A 100 -32.79 15.03 -22.33
C LEU A 100 -32.65 16.54 -22.01
N VAL A 101 -33.70 17.14 -21.46
CA VAL A 101 -33.68 18.56 -21.02
C VAL A 101 -32.74 18.76 -19.84
N GLY A 102 -32.70 17.79 -18.91
CA GLY A 102 -31.78 17.80 -17.77
C GLY A 102 -30.33 17.68 -18.22
N LEU A 103 -30.05 16.84 -19.22
CA LEU A 103 -28.73 16.71 -19.83
C LEU A 103 -28.28 18.02 -20.49
N LEU A 104 -29.13 18.67 -21.29
CA LEU A 104 -28.80 19.96 -21.90
C LEU A 104 -28.53 21.06 -20.85
N LYS A 105 -29.30 21.07 -19.75
CA LYS A 105 -29.03 21.97 -18.63
C LYS A 105 -27.70 21.65 -17.94
N ALA A 106 -27.40 20.37 -17.72
CA ALA A 106 -26.14 19.93 -17.14
C ALA A 106 -24.95 20.32 -18.02
N LEU A 107 -25.04 20.23 -19.35
CA LEU A 107 -23.97 20.67 -20.24
C LEU A 107 -23.68 22.19 -20.19
N ASN A 108 -24.66 22.99 -19.76
CA ASN A 108 -24.50 24.42 -19.52
C ASN A 108 -24.07 24.74 -18.07
N ASP A 109 -23.99 23.75 -17.20
CA ASP A 109 -23.57 23.93 -15.82
C ASP A 109 -22.04 24.12 -15.73
N PRO A 110 -21.54 25.18 -15.06
CA PRO A 110 -20.11 25.46 -14.97
C PRO A 110 -19.29 24.35 -14.30
N GLU A 111 -19.84 23.59 -13.34
CA GLU A 111 -19.12 22.50 -12.67
C GLU A 111 -18.99 21.30 -13.61
N VAL A 112 -20.07 20.96 -14.31
CA VAL A 112 -20.08 19.89 -15.32
C VAL A 112 -19.12 20.22 -16.47
N GLN A 113 -19.08 21.47 -16.93
CA GLN A 113 -18.15 21.90 -17.98
C GLN A 113 -16.68 21.77 -17.56
N ARG A 114 -16.33 22.12 -16.31
CA ARG A 114 -14.97 21.91 -15.78
C ARG A 114 -14.61 20.43 -15.74
N GLY A 115 -15.54 19.58 -15.26
CA GLY A 115 -15.35 18.12 -15.24
C GLY A 115 -15.17 17.54 -16.64
N LEU A 116 -15.96 17.98 -17.62
CA LEU A 116 -15.81 17.61 -19.03
C LEU A 116 -14.47 18.06 -19.61
N GLY A 117 -13.97 19.23 -19.22
CA GLY A 117 -12.64 19.71 -19.60
C GLY A 117 -11.54 18.75 -19.14
N VAL A 118 -11.59 18.32 -17.87
CA VAL A 118 -10.67 17.30 -17.33
C VAL A 118 -10.82 15.98 -18.08
N ALA A 119 -12.05 15.52 -18.34
CA ALA A 119 -12.29 14.29 -19.08
C ALA A 119 -11.70 14.33 -20.50
N VAL A 120 -11.83 15.47 -21.20
CA VAL A 120 -11.24 15.66 -22.54
C VAL A 120 -9.71 15.62 -22.48
N GLU A 121 -9.08 16.25 -21.50
CA GLU A 121 -7.61 16.20 -21.35
C GLU A 121 -7.12 14.79 -21.00
N LEU A 122 -7.83 14.04 -20.16
CA LEU A 122 -7.55 12.63 -19.89
C LEU A 122 -7.63 11.80 -21.18
N LEU A 123 -8.70 11.97 -21.97
CA LEU A 123 -8.86 11.26 -23.26
C LEU A 123 -7.74 11.61 -24.25
N LYS A 124 -7.33 12.88 -24.32
CA LYS A 124 -6.18 13.31 -25.14
C LYS A 124 -4.88 12.65 -24.66
N ALA A 125 -4.65 12.58 -23.35
CA ALA A 125 -3.46 11.93 -22.78
C ALA A 125 -3.41 10.42 -23.10
N LEU A 126 -4.54 9.73 -22.96
CA LEU A 126 -4.66 8.31 -23.33
C LEU A 126 -4.40 8.08 -24.83
N GLY A 127 -4.99 8.91 -25.70
CA GLY A 127 -4.79 8.81 -27.14
C GLY A 127 -3.35 9.09 -27.60
N ARG A 128 -2.59 9.89 -26.85
CA ARG A 128 -1.15 10.13 -27.12
C ARG A 128 -0.27 8.92 -26.77
N ARG A 129 -0.65 8.11 -25.78
CA ARG A 129 0.09 6.89 -25.38
C ARG A 129 -0.30 5.65 -26.21
N GLY A 130 -1.46 5.65 -26.87
CA GLY A 130 -1.94 4.55 -27.71
C GLY A 130 -1.41 4.54 -29.15
N LYS A 131 -0.37 5.32 -29.47
CA LYS A 131 0.40 5.27 -30.72
C LYS A 131 1.77 4.66 -30.44
#